data_AF-A0A5K0UV24-F1
#
_entry.id   AF-A0A5K0UV24-F1
#
_cell.length_a   1.000
_cell.length_b   1.000
_cell.length_c   1.000
_cell.angle_alpha   90.00
_cell.angle_beta   90.00
_cell.angle_gamma   90.00
#
_symmetry.space_group_name_H-M   'P 1'
#
loop_
_entity.id
_entity.type
_entity.pdbx_description
1 polymer ?
#
loop_
_entity_poly.entity_id
_entity_poly.type
_entity_poly.pdbx_seq_one_letter_code
_entity_poly.pdbx_strand_id
1 'polypeptide(L)' 'VFLFQKSAVHKCNIAGKPAIITRVVDSMTGNLRPTRAEATDVANAVLD' A
#
# COMPACT_ATOMS: atom_id res chain seq x y z
N VAL A 1 -1.80 -9.32 8.09
CA VAL A 1 -1.75 -8.92 6.65
C VAL A 1 -0.56 -8.01 6.36
N PHE A 2 -0.34 -6.93 7.13
CA PHE A 2 0.80 -6.00 6.97
C PHE A 2 2.19 -6.64 6.78
N LEU A 3 2.51 -7.69 7.55
CA LEU A 3 3.80 -8.42 7.42
C LEU A 3 3.98 -9.09 6.05
N PHE A 4 2.89 -9.56 5.45
CA PHE A 4 2.94 -10.22 4.15
C PHE A 4 3.21 -9.22 3.03
N GLN A 5 2.54 -8.06 3.07
CA GLN A 5 2.75 -6.98 2.11
C GLN A 5 4.20 -6.51 2.10
N LYS A 6 4.78 -6.23 3.27
CA LYS A 6 6.21 -5.90 3.43
C LYS A 6 7.12 -6.97 2.82
N SER A 7 6.89 -8.24 3.16
CA SER A 7 7.72 -9.34 2.64
C SER A 7 7.60 -9.52 1.13
N ALA A 8 6.39 -9.33 0.58
CA ALA A 8 6.14 -9.44 -0.86
C ALA A 8 6.84 -8.32 -1.63
N VAL A 9 6.68 -7.06 -1.20
CA VAL A 9 7.34 -5.90 -1.81
C VAL A 9 8.86 -6.04 -1.73
N HIS A 10 9.40 -6.43 -0.57
CA HIS A 10 10.83 -6.65 -0.41
C HIS A 10 11.39 -7.72 -1.36
N LYS A 11 10.68 -8.84 -1.54
CA LYS A 11 11.07 -9.90 -2.49
C LYS A 11 10.99 -9.41 -3.94
N CYS A 12 9.99 -8.62 -4.30
CA CYS A 12 9.88 -8.00 -5.62
C CYS A 12 11.02 -7.02 -5.89
N ASN A 13 11.35 -6.18 -4.91
CA ASN A 13 12.46 -5.23 -4.97
C ASN A 13 13.81 -5.96 -5.17
N ILE A 14 14.06 -7.05 -4.43
CA ILE A 14 15.26 -7.90 -4.63
C ILE A 14 15.29 -8.52 -6.02
N ALA A 15 14.14 -9.01 -6.52
CA ALA A 15 14.04 -9.60 -7.84
C ALA A 15 14.08 -8.56 -8.99
N GLY A 16 14.11 -7.27 -8.69
CA GLY A 16 14.05 -6.18 -9.67
C GLY A 16 12.73 -6.12 -10.45
N LYS A 17 11.65 -6.67 -9.88
CA LYS A 17 10.33 -6.71 -10.52
C LYS A 17 9.41 -5.64 -9.94
N PRO A 18 8.62 -4.93 -10.77
CA PRO A 18 7.65 -3.98 -10.27
C PRO A 18 6.59 -4.67 -9.42
N ALA A 19 6.27 -4.07 -8.26
CA ALA A 19 5.18 -4.49 -7.38
C ALA A 19 4.04 -3.46 -7.46
N ILE A 20 2.79 -3.93 -7.43
CA ILE A 20 1.60 -3.09 -7.45
C ILE A 20 0.76 -3.42 -6.21
N ILE A 21 0.43 -2.40 -5.43
CA ILE A 21 -0.43 -2.51 -4.25
C ILE A 21 -1.79 -1.90 -4.60
N THR A 22 -2.87 -2.63 -4.33
CA THR A 22 -4.24 -2.23 -4.67
C THR A 22 -5.08 -2.01 -3.42
N ARG A 23 -6.21 -1.30 -3.56
CA ARG A 23 -7.22 -1.10 -2.49
C ARG A 23 -6.69 -0.40 -1.24
N VAL A 24 -6.00 0.73 -1.43
CA VAL A 24 -5.40 1.53 -0.35
C VAL A 24 -6.32 2.67 0.12
N VAL A 25 -7.37 3.00 -0.65
CA VAL A 25 -8.29 4.14 -0.41
C VAL A 25 -9.75 3.74 -0.64
N ASP A 26 -10.20 2.69 0.04
CA ASP A 26 -11.56 2.15 -0.12
C ASP A 26 -12.66 3.15 0.30
N SER A 27 -12.40 4.03 1.28
CA SER A 27 -13.36 5.03 1.75
C SER A 27 -13.64 6.14 0.74
N MET A 28 -12.76 6.31 -0.25
CA MET A 28 -12.93 7.33 -1.30
C MET A 28 -14.03 6.99 -2.31
N THR A 29 -14.62 5.80 -2.20
CA THR A 29 -15.81 5.40 -2.97
C THR A 29 -17.06 6.17 -2.56
N GLY A 30 -17.19 6.53 -1.27
CA GLY A 30 -18.34 7.25 -0.72
C GLY A 30 -18.00 8.66 -0.21
N ASN A 31 -16.72 9.00 -0.05
CA ASN A 31 -16.27 10.29 0.48
C ASN A 31 -15.18 10.90 -0.41
N LEU A 32 -15.18 12.22 -0.55
CA LEU A 32 -14.17 12.93 -1.35
C LEU A 32 -12.78 12.96 -0.71
N ARG A 33 -12.67 12.64 0.59
CA ARG A 33 -11.41 12.65 1.34
C ARG A 33 -11.14 11.29 1.96
N PRO A 34 -9.91 10.76 1.83
CA PRO A 34 -9.52 9.53 2.50
C PRO A 34 -9.41 9.75 4.01
N THR A 35 -9.49 8.65 4.74
CA THR A 35 -9.23 8.65 6.18
C THR A 35 -7.73 8.83 6.46
N ARG A 36 -7.37 9.29 7.67
CA ARG A 36 -5.95 9.37 8.08
C ARG A 36 -5.26 8.01 8.03
N ALA A 37 -5.99 6.93 8.32
CA ALA A 37 -5.46 5.57 8.26
C ALA A 37 -5.05 5.19 6.83
N GLU A 38 -5.91 5.43 5.84
CA GLU A 38 -5.61 5.17 4.42
C GLU A 38 -4.48 6.03 3.88
N ALA A 39 -4.45 7.33 4.23
CA ALA A 39 -3.34 8.19 3.84
C ALA A 39 -1.99 7.70 4.41
N THR A 40 -2.00 7.18 5.64
CA THR A 40 -0.81 6.59 6.27
C THR A 40 -0.44 5.26 5.60
N ASP A 41 -1.42 4.47 5.18
CA ASP A 41 -1.21 3.20 4.49
C ASP A 41 -0.56 3.41 3.11
N VAL A 42 -1.01 4.42 2.36
CA VAL A 42 -0.36 4.85 1.09
C VAL A 42 1.08 5.29 1.34
N ALA A 43 1.33 6.09 2.39
CA ALA A 43 2.68 6.54 2.72
C ALA A 43 3.61 5.37 3.06
N ASN A 44 3.14 4.42 3.87
CA ASN A 44 3.89 3.22 4.22
C ASN A 44 4.18 2.35 2.99
N ALA A 45 3.23 2.21 2.07
CA ALA A 45 3.39 1.45 0.84
C ALA A 45 4.45 2.03 -0.12
N VAL A 46 4.72 3.34 -0.06
CA VAL A 46 5.78 4.00 -0.85
C VAL A 46 7.14 3.92 -0.16
N LEU A 47 7.16 3.87 1.17
CA LEU A 47 8.39 3.76 1.96
C LEU A 47 8.94 2.33 2.01
N ASP A 48 8.12 1.32 1.70
CA ASP A 48 8.49 -0.10 1.61
C ASP A 48 8.91 -0.54 0.19
#